data_AF-A0A1E9ZEA5-F1
#
_entry.id   AF-A0A1E9ZEA5-F1
#
_cell.length_a   1.000
_cell.length_b   1.000
_cell.length_c   1.000
_cell.angle_alpha   90.00
_cell.angle_beta   90.00
_cell.angle_gamma   90.00
#
_symmetry.space_group_name_H-M   'P 1'
#
loop_
_entity.id
_entity.type
_entity.pdbx_description
1 polymer ?
#
loop_
_entity_poly.entity_id
_entity_poly.type
_entity_poly.pdbx_seq_one_letter_code
_entity_poly.pdbx_strand_id
1 'polypeptide(L)'
;MENKGGVTIPRWAFGLAAAVVALLVVLVIVLIPRGGDNSNTSASGGSNGAAQSKATSTVAAGTCGAGASDDQAVLDAAPKDTTWVTTDEGWIGPVSKTAGPMANSPIRNCFEHSAEGALYAATWAYIQVNSTPDSYMPTVIGPGADSARESRTKKSTTTVPVVGYRYISYTPERAAIRILIKLPSGTYRSTDVVMEWHDGDWRFWIPSTLPSFSSADPDEFITWGS
;
A
#
# COMPACT_ATOMS: atom_id res chain seq x y z
N MET A 1 -23.26 -50.94 -4.54
CA MET A 1 -24.51 -50.19 -4.79
C MET A 1 -24.44 -48.96 -3.91
N GLU A 2 -24.03 -47.81 -4.47
CA GLU A 2 -24.89 -46.64 -4.81
C GLU A 2 -24.63 -45.54 -3.77
N ASN A 3 -24.58 -44.22 -4.03
CA ASN A 3 -24.60 -43.39 -5.23
C ASN A 3 -23.91 -42.05 -4.86
N LYS A 4 -23.13 -41.47 -5.78
CA LYS A 4 -22.65 -40.08 -5.70
C LYS A 4 -23.76 -39.16 -6.25
N GLY A 5 -24.33 -38.31 -5.41
CA GLY A 5 -25.29 -37.28 -5.83
C GLY A 5 -24.56 -36.10 -6.50
N GLY A 6 -24.62 -36.03 -7.83
CA GLY A 6 -24.26 -34.84 -8.59
C GLY A 6 -25.42 -33.84 -8.60
N VAL A 7 -25.14 -32.57 -8.29
CA VAL A 7 -26.11 -31.48 -8.39
C VAL A 7 -26.28 -31.10 -9.87
N THR A 8 -27.46 -31.39 -10.43
CA THR A 8 -27.85 -30.96 -11.77
C THR A 8 -28.54 -29.60 -11.70
N ILE A 9 -27.88 -28.55 -12.22
CA ILE A 9 -28.45 -27.20 -12.31
C ILE A 9 -29.45 -27.16 -13.48
N PRO A 10 -30.72 -26.76 -13.27
CA PRO A 10 -31.74 -26.82 -14.30
C PRO A 10 -31.58 -25.69 -15.36
N ARG A 11 -31.85 -26.04 -16.62
CA ARG A 11 -31.61 -25.20 -17.82
C ARG A 11 -32.42 -23.90 -17.90
N TRP A 12 -33.37 -23.65 -17.01
CA TRP A 12 -34.12 -22.39 -16.94
C TRP A 12 -33.35 -21.25 -16.25
N ALA A 13 -32.31 -21.56 -15.47
CA ALA A 13 -31.49 -20.56 -14.77
C ALA A 13 -30.65 -19.67 -15.71
N PHE A 14 -30.31 -20.17 -16.92
CA PHE A 14 -29.55 -19.39 -17.91
C PHE A 14 -30.39 -18.31 -18.62
N GLY A 15 -31.72 -18.48 -18.68
CA GLY A 15 -32.61 -17.50 -19.33
C GLY A 15 -32.77 -16.21 -18.52
N LEU A 16 -32.75 -16.31 -17.18
CA LEU A 16 -32.84 -15.15 -16.28
C LEU A 16 -31.53 -14.36 -16.21
N ALA A 17 -30.38 -15.03 -16.33
CA ALA A 17 -29.07 -14.36 -16.30
C ALA A 17 -28.82 -13.47 -17.52
N ALA A 18 -29.27 -13.88 -18.72
CA ALA A 18 -29.09 -13.10 -19.95
C ALA A 18 -29.94 -11.82 -19.97
N ALA A 19 -31.15 -11.84 -19.41
CA ALA A 19 -32.03 -10.67 -19.36
C ALA A 19 -31.52 -9.58 -18.39
N VAL A 20 -30.92 -9.98 -17.27
CA VAL A 20 -30.36 -9.04 -16.27
C VAL A 20 -29.09 -8.37 -16.81
N VAL A 21 -28.23 -9.10 -17.52
CA VAL A 21 -27.01 -8.53 -18.13
C VAL A 21 -27.37 -7.54 -19.25
N ALA A 22 -28.36 -7.84 -20.10
CA ALA A 22 -28.79 -6.94 -21.16
C ALA A 22 -29.38 -5.63 -20.61
N LEU A 23 -30.16 -5.69 -19.53
CA LEU A 23 -30.72 -4.50 -18.87
C LEU A 23 -29.63 -3.59 -18.28
N LEU A 24 -28.59 -4.18 -17.66
CA LEU A 24 -27.48 -3.44 -17.08
C LEU A 24 -26.63 -2.72 -18.15
N VAL A 25 -26.40 -3.33 -19.31
CA VAL A 25 -25.66 -2.69 -20.41
C VAL A 25 -26.42 -1.50 -20.99
N VAL A 26 -27.75 -1.58 -21.13
CA VAL A 26 -28.58 -0.45 -21.60
C VAL A 26 -28.56 0.72 -20.62
N LEU A 27 -28.57 0.44 -19.31
CA LEU A 27 -28.51 1.47 -18.26
C LEU A 27 -27.19 2.24 -18.27
N VAL A 28 -26.06 1.57 -18.58
CA VAL A 28 -24.75 2.23 -18.71
C VAL A 28 -24.68 3.14 -19.94
N ILE A 29 -25.35 2.80 -21.04
CA ILE A 29 -25.34 3.61 -22.28
C ILE A 29 -26.18 4.90 -22.11
N VAL A 30 -27.25 4.88 -21.32
CA VAL A 30 -28.14 6.05 -21.11
C VAL A 30 -27.55 7.07 -20.12
N LEU A 31 -26.60 6.66 -19.26
CA LEU A 31 -25.99 7.52 -18.23
C LEU A 31 -24.71 8.23 -18.67
N ILE A 32 -24.32 8.17 -19.95
CA ILE A 32 -23.25 9.01 -20.48
C ILE A 32 -23.83 10.40 -20.81
N PRO A 33 -23.45 11.47 -20.09
CA PRO A 33 -23.88 12.81 -20.44
C PRO A 33 -23.27 13.19 -21.79
N ARG A 34 -24.12 13.34 -22.81
CA ARG A 34 -23.73 13.98 -24.08
C ARG A 34 -23.65 15.49 -23.86
N GLY A 35 -22.50 15.96 -23.38
CA GLY A 35 -22.16 17.38 -23.36
C GLY A 35 -21.52 17.77 -24.70
N GLY A 36 -22.25 18.55 -25.50
CA GLY A 36 -21.83 19.04 -26.81
C GLY A 36 -20.88 20.23 -26.76
N ASP A 37 -20.14 20.37 -27.86
CA ASP A 37 -19.22 21.46 -28.16
C ASP A 37 -19.93 22.82 -28.27
N ASN A 38 -19.29 23.87 -27.76
CA ASN A 38 -19.48 25.25 -28.21
C ASN A 38 -18.14 26.00 -28.08
N SER A 39 -17.55 26.31 -29.23
CA SER A 39 -16.38 27.17 -29.36
C SER A 39 -16.76 28.63 -29.11
N ASN A 40 -15.99 29.36 -28.30
CA ASN A 40 -15.71 30.77 -28.58
C ASN A 40 -14.41 31.24 -27.91
N THR A 41 -13.54 31.75 -28.76
CA THR A 41 -12.27 32.46 -28.50
C THR A 41 -12.51 33.78 -27.75
N SER A 42 -11.65 34.13 -26.79
CA SER A 42 -11.00 35.46 -26.69
C SER A 42 -9.95 35.55 -25.57
N ALA A 43 -8.71 35.80 -26.02
CA ALA A 43 -7.59 36.60 -25.52
C ALA A 43 -7.37 36.95 -24.02
N SER A 44 -6.12 36.66 -23.62
CA SER A 44 -5.13 37.49 -22.88
C SER A 44 -5.39 37.93 -21.43
N GLY A 45 -4.50 37.49 -20.53
CA GLY A 45 -4.27 38.13 -19.23
C GLY A 45 -3.19 37.43 -18.38
N GLY A 46 -1.95 37.87 -18.51
CA GLY A 46 -0.93 38.04 -17.46
C GLY A 46 -0.67 36.98 -16.37
N SER A 47 0.55 36.43 -16.43
CA SER A 47 1.47 36.10 -15.32
C SER A 47 0.99 35.15 -14.20
N ASN A 48 1.56 33.94 -14.16
CA ASN A 48 2.65 33.60 -13.23
C ASN A 48 3.24 32.22 -13.55
N GLY A 49 4.55 32.11 -13.33
CA GLY A 49 5.41 31.03 -13.82
C GLY A 49 4.91 29.62 -13.51
N ALA A 50 5.14 28.75 -14.50
CA ALA A 50 4.84 27.33 -14.49
C ALA A 50 5.39 26.63 -13.25
N ALA A 51 4.49 26.23 -12.34
CA ALA A 51 4.70 25.02 -11.57
C ALA A 51 4.45 23.85 -12.54
N GLN A 52 5.56 23.24 -12.94
CA GLN A 52 5.67 22.04 -13.76
C GLN A 52 4.55 21.05 -13.42
N SER A 53 3.66 20.81 -14.39
CA SER A 53 2.63 19.78 -14.29
C SER A 53 3.31 18.44 -14.01
N LYS A 54 3.29 18.00 -12.74
CA LYS A 54 3.56 16.61 -12.37
C LYS A 54 2.62 15.77 -13.22
N ALA A 55 3.14 14.73 -13.86
CA ALA A 55 2.32 13.77 -14.60
C ALA A 55 1.07 13.46 -13.77
N THR A 56 -0.10 13.70 -14.34
CA THR A 56 -1.37 13.50 -13.63
C THR A 56 -1.50 11.99 -13.38
N SER A 57 -1.11 11.56 -12.17
CA SER A 57 -1.42 10.21 -11.72
C SER A 57 -2.92 9.99 -11.86
N THR A 58 -3.29 8.79 -12.29
CA THR A 58 -4.69 8.40 -12.41
C THR A 58 -5.36 8.18 -11.05
N VAL A 59 -4.59 8.23 -9.97
CA VAL A 59 -5.01 7.94 -8.61
C VAL A 59 -5.02 9.21 -7.75
N ALA A 60 -5.98 9.32 -6.82
CA ALA A 60 -6.11 10.48 -5.95
C ALA A 60 -4.90 10.61 -5.01
N ALA A 61 -4.40 11.83 -4.84
CA ALA A 61 -3.32 12.14 -3.92
C ALA A 61 -3.67 11.80 -2.46
N GLY A 62 -2.64 11.52 -1.67
CA GLY A 62 -2.75 11.35 -0.23
C GLY A 62 -3.15 12.64 0.50
N THR A 63 -3.46 12.48 1.79
CA THR A 63 -3.73 13.61 2.68
C THR A 63 -2.41 14.27 3.12
N CYS A 64 -2.51 15.43 3.79
CA CYS A 64 -1.38 16.12 4.41
C CYS A 64 -0.21 16.49 3.47
N GLY A 65 -0.50 16.64 2.17
CA GLY A 65 0.50 17.00 1.15
C GLY A 65 1.25 15.81 0.53
N ALA A 66 0.87 14.57 0.88
CA ALA A 66 1.36 13.39 0.18
C ALA A 66 0.78 13.35 -1.25
N GLY A 67 1.64 13.16 -2.25
CA GLY A 67 1.22 13.13 -3.65
C GLY A 67 0.55 11.80 -4.05
N ALA A 68 0.41 11.61 -5.36
CA ALA A 68 0.23 10.32 -6.00
C ALA A 68 1.27 10.15 -7.12
N SER A 69 1.57 8.90 -7.47
CA SER A 69 2.43 8.53 -8.58
C SER A 69 2.05 7.14 -9.12
N ASP A 70 2.06 7.00 -10.44
CA ASP A 70 1.82 5.72 -11.12
C ASP A 70 3.15 4.96 -11.39
N ASP A 71 4.29 5.46 -10.88
CA ASP A 71 5.59 4.81 -11.00
C ASP A 71 5.64 3.52 -10.18
N GLN A 72 6.05 2.44 -10.83
CA GLN A 72 6.16 1.09 -10.27
C GLN A 72 7.59 0.54 -10.36
N ALA A 73 8.60 1.36 -10.68
CA ALA A 73 9.99 0.91 -10.78
C ALA A 73 10.50 0.21 -9.51
N VAL A 74 9.94 0.58 -8.35
CA VAL A 74 10.26 -0.05 -7.06
C VAL A 74 9.80 -1.50 -6.94
N LEU A 75 9.01 -2.03 -7.87
CA LEU A 75 8.68 -3.46 -7.86
C LEU A 75 9.91 -4.32 -8.20
N ASP A 76 10.83 -3.78 -9.02
CA ASP A 76 11.96 -4.53 -9.60
C ASP A 76 13.34 -3.95 -9.23
N ALA A 77 13.41 -2.74 -8.68
CA ALA A 77 14.67 -2.10 -8.32
C ALA A 77 14.55 -1.24 -7.05
N ALA A 78 15.64 -1.07 -6.31
CA ALA A 78 15.65 -0.20 -5.13
C ALA A 78 15.29 1.26 -5.51
N PRO A 79 14.52 1.98 -4.68
CA PRO A 79 14.25 3.39 -4.92
C PRO A 79 15.55 4.21 -4.97
N LYS A 80 15.64 5.16 -5.90
CA LYS A 80 16.88 5.89 -6.20
C LYS A 80 17.20 6.99 -5.19
N ASP A 81 16.17 7.60 -4.60
CA ASP A 81 16.28 8.79 -3.76
C ASP A 81 15.94 8.51 -2.28
N THR A 82 16.07 7.25 -1.84
CA THR A 82 15.91 6.91 -0.42
C THR A 82 17.01 7.54 0.42
N THR A 83 16.61 8.25 1.45
CA THR A 83 17.50 8.65 2.55
C THR A 83 17.10 7.94 3.82
N TRP A 84 18.04 7.78 4.76
CA TRP A 84 17.81 7.00 5.99
C TRP A 84 17.94 7.90 7.22
N VAL A 85 17.03 7.73 8.16
CA VAL A 85 17.01 8.49 9.41
C VAL A 85 16.97 7.54 10.60
N THR A 86 17.68 7.90 11.66
CA THR A 86 17.72 7.15 12.93
C THR A 86 16.74 7.78 13.92
N THR A 87 15.88 6.98 14.55
CA THR A 87 15.01 7.42 15.65
C THR A 87 15.77 7.49 16.96
N ASP A 88 15.17 8.13 17.97
CA ASP A 88 15.76 8.21 19.32
C ASP A 88 15.94 6.80 19.95
N GLU A 89 15.11 5.84 19.56
CA GLU A 89 15.20 4.44 19.96
C GLU A 89 16.18 3.61 19.10
N GLY A 90 16.91 4.25 18.18
CA GLY A 90 17.94 3.63 17.35
C GLY A 90 17.43 2.86 16.13
N TRP A 91 16.14 2.97 15.79
CA TRP A 91 15.62 2.38 14.56
C TRP A 91 16.02 3.21 13.35
N ILE A 92 16.43 2.57 12.27
CA ILE A 92 16.76 3.25 11.02
C ILE A 92 15.66 2.99 10.01
N GLY A 93 15.06 4.05 9.46
CA GLY A 93 13.95 3.96 8.53
C GLY A 93 14.10 4.88 7.31
N PRO A 94 13.43 4.56 6.19
CA PRO A 94 13.58 5.27 4.93
C PRO A 94 12.73 6.54 4.90
N VAL A 95 13.24 7.63 4.32
CA VAL A 95 12.49 8.85 4.05
C VAL A 95 12.78 9.37 2.66
N SER A 96 11.75 9.90 2.01
CA SER A 96 11.79 10.46 0.67
C SER A 96 10.99 11.76 0.64
N LYS A 97 11.48 12.74 -0.11
CA LYS A 97 10.79 14.02 -0.30
C LYS A 97 9.49 13.87 -1.09
N THR A 98 9.37 12.78 -1.85
CA THR A 98 8.21 12.49 -2.70
C THR A 98 7.34 11.38 -2.12
N ALA A 99 7.94 10.24 -1.75
CA ALA A 99 7.22 9.08 -1.25
C ALA A 99 6.81 9.17 0.23
N GLY A 100 7.40 10.12 0.98
CA GLY A 100 7.16 10.32 2.40
C GLY A 100 8.12 9.54 3.31
N PRO A 101 7.86 9.51 4.62
CA PRO A 101 6.72 10.13 5.31
C PRO A 101 6.81 11.67 5.30
N MET A 102 5.66 12.34 5.15
CA MET A 102 5.56 13.81 5.22
C MET A 102 5.25 14.32 6.64
N ALA A 103 4.75 13.46 7.52
CA ALA A 103 4.54 13.75 8.92
C ALA A 103 5.17 12.67 9.81
N ASN A 104 5.67 13.11 10.97
CA ASN A 104 6.61 12.32 11.80
C ASN A 104 6.15 12.13 13.25
N SER A 105 4.99 12.66 13.66
CA SER A 105 4.50 12.60 15.03
C SER A 105 2.97 12.54 15.10
N PRO A 106 2.36 11.72 15.99
CA PRO A 106 3.01 10.79 16.93
C PRO A 106 3.53 9.51 16.25
N ILE A 107 3.20 9.32 14.99
CA ILE A 107 3.68 8.24 14.12
C ILE A 107 4.13 8.84 12.79
N ARG A 108 4.97 8.08 12.06
CA ARG A 108 5.32 8.36 10.68
C ARG A 108 4.16 7.97 9.77
N ASN A 109 3.66 8.94 9.03
CA ASN A 109 2.49 8.80 8.16
C ASN A 109 2.56 9.80 6.99
N CYS A 110 1.49 9.86 6.22
CA CYS A 110 1.35 10.70 5.03
C CYS A 110 2.35 10.29 3.95
N PHE A 111 2.18 9.08 3.45
CA PHE A 111 2.96 8.50 2.36
C PHE A 111 2.28 8.74 1.02
N GLU A 112 3.06 8.85 -0.05
CA GLU A 112 2.52 9.02 -1.40
C GLU A 112 1.59 7.86 -1.78
N HIS A 113 0.49 8.16 -2.47
CA HIS A 113 -0.36 7.12 -3.07
C HIS A 113 0.34 6.55 -4.30
N SER A 114 1.30 5.66 -4.06
CA SER A 114 2.15 5.04 -5.08
C SER A 114 2.76 3.74 -4.58
N ALA A 115 3.39 2.97 -5.46
CA ALA A 115 4.13 1.78 -5.07
C ALA A 115 5.24 2.14 -4.08
N GLU A 116 6.04 3.17 -4.38
CA GLU A 116 7.13 3.60 -3.50
C GLU A 116 6.61 4.07 -2.13
N GLY A 117 5.53 4.85 -2.09
CA GLY A 117 4.91 5.23 -0.83
C GLY A 117 4.48 4.03 0.01
N ALA A 118 3.92 2.99 -0.62
CA ALA A 118 3.55 1.75 0.07
C ALA A 118 4.76 1.00 0.65
N LEU A 119 5.90 0.98 -0.05
CA LEU A 119 7.15 0.37 0.45
C LEU A 119 7.66 1.09 1.69
N TYR A 120 7.69 2.41 1.66
CA TYR A 120 8.15 3.22 2.78
C TYR A 120 7.20 3.07 3.97
N ALA A 121 5.88 3.09 3.70
CA ALA A 121 4.86 2.86 4.71
C ALA A 121 4.96 1.48 5.35
N ALA A 122 5.18 0.42 4.57
CA ALA A 122 5.38 -0.95 5.08
C ALA A 122 6.62 -1.06 5.98
N THR A 123 7.71 -0.39 5.59
CA THR A 123 8.95 -0.37 6.38
C THR A 123 8.75 0.35 7.70
N TRP A 124 8.08 1.50 7.68
CA TRP A 124 7.70 2.22 8.90
C TRP A 124 6.64 1.49 9.72
N ALA A 125 5.74 0.72 9.11
CA ALA A 125 4.80 -0.13 9.83
C ALA A 125 5.55 -1.17 10.68
N TYR A 126 6.50 -1.89 10.07
CA TYR A 126 7.37 -2.81 10.80
C TYR A 126 8.13 -2.11 11.93
N ILE A 127 8.74 -0.95 11.67
CA ILE A 127 9.47 -0.20 12.70
C ILE A 127 8.53 0.20 13.85
N GLN A 128 7.38 0.81 13.56
CA GLN A 128 6.51 1.42 14.56
C GLN A 128 5.68 0.43 15.37
N VAL A 129 5.31 -0.71 14.77
CA VAL A 129 4.83 -1.88 15.54
C VAL A 129 5.85 -2.28 16.61
N ASN A 130 7.14 -2.09 16.34
CA ASN A 130 8.22 -2.45 17.25
C ASN A 130 8.70 -1.32 18.18
N SER A 131 8.66 -0.06 17.75
CA SER A 131 9.22 1.08 18.50
C SER A 131 8.18 1.87 19.28
N THR A 132 6.98 2.07 18.71
CA THR A 132 5.91 2.93 19.24
C THR A 132 4.53 2.27 19.16
N PRO A 133 4.37 1.03 19.68
CA PRO A 133 3.13 0.26 19.51
C PRO A 133 1.89 0.96 20.09
N ASP A 134 2.02 1.69 21.19
CA ASP A 134 0.90 2.40 21.83
C ASP A 134 0.24 3.43 20.90
N SER A 135 1.04 4.10 20.07
CA SER A 135 0.55 5.09 19.10
C SER A 135 0.20 4.45 17.74
N TYR A 136 0.91 3.40 17.33
CA TYR A 136 0.76 2.82 15.99
C TYR A 136 -0.34 1.76 15.91
N MET A 137 -0.45 0.86 16.88
CA MET A 137 -1.40 -0.25 16.84
C MET A 137 -2.89 0.15 16.78
N PRO A 138 -3.34 1.31 17.32
CA PRO A 138 -4.70 1.81 17.10
C PRO A 138 -5.02 2.10 15.62
N THR A 139 -4.00 2.25 14.76
CA THR A 139 -4.17 2.63 13.35
C THR A 139 -4.29 1.46 12.38
N VAL A 140 -3.99 0.24 12.84
CA VAL A 140 -4.01 -0.97 12.00
C VAL A 140 -5.44 -1.41 11.72
N ILE A 141 -5.64 -1.94 10.52
CA ILE A 141 -6.96 -2.33 10.01
C ILE A 141 -6.98 -3.81 9.60
N GLY A 142 -8.15 -4.32 9.23
CA GLY A 142 -8.32 -5.69 8.76
C GLY A 142 -8.80 -6.68 9.85
N PRO A 143 -9.12 -7.92 9.46
CA PRO A 143 -9.76 -8.90 10.33
C PRO A 143 -8.89 -9.37 11.51
N GLY A 144 -7.57 -9.24 11.44
CA GLY A 144 -6.66 -9.57 12.55
C GLY A 144 -6.28 -8.39 13.44
N ALA A 145 -6.86 -7.21 13.22
CA ALA A 145 -6.43 -5.98 13.88
C ALA A 145 -6.57 -6.02 15.41
N ASP A 146 -7.67 -6.57 15.93
CA ASP A 146 -7.89 -6.69 17.38
C ASP A 146 -6.88 -7.65 18.03
N SER A 147 -6.70 -8.84 17.44
CA SER A 147 -5.70 -9.81 17.92
C SER A 147 -4.28 -9.23 17.86
N ALA A 148 -3.97 -8.43 16.83
CA ALA A 148 -2.69 -7.77 16.73
C ALA A 148 -2.49 -6.73 17.85
N ARG A 149 -3.50 -5.89 18.13
CA ARG A 149 -3.50 -4.92 19.22
C ARG A 149 -3.26 -5.60 20.58
N GLU A 150 -3.92 -6.73 20.82
CA GLU A 150 -3.73 -7.52 22.04
C GLU A 150 -2.31 -8.13 22.12
N SER A 151 -1.77 -8.59 21.00
CA SER A 151 -0.44 -9.23 20.95
C SER A 151 0.72 -8.24 21.09
N ARG A 152 0.55 -7.01 20.60
CA ARG A 152 1.62 -6.01 20.49
C ARG A 152 1.39 -4.82 21.43
N THR A 153 1.69 -5.03 22.69
CA THR A 153 1.55 -4.01 23.77
C THR A 153 2.87 -3.47 24.29
N LYS A 154 4.01 -3.97 23.79
CA LYS A 154 5.35 -3.59 24.29
C LYS A 154 6.28 -3.26 23.14
N LYS A 155 7.13 -2.25 23.35
CA LYS A 155 8.24 -1.96 22.43
C LYS A 155 9.30 -3.06 22.50
N SER A 156 9.98 -3.27 21.38
CA SER A 156 11.14 -4.17 21.30
C SER A 156 12.34 -3.52 22.00
N THR A 157 13.15 -4.34 22.67
CA THR A 157 14.40 -3.90 23.32
C THR A 157 15.60 -3.92 22.36
N THR A 158 15.41 -4.44 21.16
CA THR A 158 16.45 -4.61 20.14
C THR A 158 15.91 -4.11 18.82
N THR A 159 16.74 -3.36 18.11
CA THR A 159 16.47 -2.91 16.75
C THR A 159 16.95 -3.98 15.78
N VAL A 160 16.16 -4.23 14.74
CA VAL A 160 16.51 -5.19 13.70
C VAL A 160 16.26 -4.53 12.35
N PRO A 161 17.32 -4.26 11.56
CA PRO A 161 17.21 -3.46 10.35
C PRO A 161 16.47 -4.23 9.25
N VAL A 162 15.73 -3.48 8.43
CA VAL A 162 15.27 -3.91 7.11
C VAL A 162 16.44 -3.72 6.14
N VAL A 163 16.78 -4.78 5.41
CA VAL A 163 17.95 -4.84 4.52
C VAL A 163 17.58 -5.19 3.08
N GLY A 164 16.30 -5.46 2.83
CA GLY A 164 15.79 -5.68 1.49
C GLY A 164 14.29 -5.88 1.50
N TYR A 165 13.72 -6.02 0.31
CA TYR A 165 12.30 -6.26 0.13
C TYR A 165 12.04 -6.96 -1.20
N ARG A 166 10.81 -7.44 -1.36
CA ARG A 166 10.23 -7.75 -2.67
C ARG A 166 8.72 -7.55 -2.61
N TYR A 167 8.13 -7.18 -3.73
CA TYR A 167 6.68 -7.19 -3.86
C TYR A 167 6.17 -8.62 -4.05
N ILE A 168 5.08 -8.96 -3.38
CA ILE A 168 4.27 -10.14 -3.67
C ILE A 168 3.17 -9.77 -4.66
N SER A 169 2.54 -8.62 -4.44
CA SER A 169 1.53 -8.04 -5.33
C SER A 169 1.37 -6.55 -5.09
N TYR A 170 0.96 -5.81 -6.10
CA TYR A 170 0.65 -4.38 -5.99
C TYR A 170 -0.57 -4.01 -6.83
N THR A 171 -1.49 -3.26 -6.22
CA THR A 171 -2.46 -2.39 -6.86
C THR A 171 -2.39 -1.02 -6.17
N PRO A 172 -2.93 0.06 -6.76
CA PRO A 172 -3.00 1.36 -6.10
C PRO A 172 -3.64 1.29 -4.70
N GLU A 173 -4.60 0.40 -4.49
CA GLU A 173 -5.33 0.26 -3.22
C GLU A 173 -4.69 -0.74 -2.24
N ARG A 174 -3.80 -1.62 -2.69
CA ARG A 174 -3.21 -2.65 -1.82
C ARG A 174 -1.83 -3.11 -2.28
N ALA A 175 -0.88 -3.12 -1.36
CA ALA A 175 0.48 -3.62 -1.58
C ALA A 175 0.81 -4.75 -0.60
N ALA A 176 1.13 -5.94 -1.09
CA ALA A 176 1.69 -7.00 -0.26
C ALA A 176 3.21 -7.02 -0.48
N ILE A 177 3.96 -6.65 0.56
CA ILE A 177 5.41 -6.49 0.51
C ILE A 177 6.03 -7.47 1.49
N ARG A 178 6.99 -8.27 1.02
CA ARG A 178 7.82 -9.07 1.91
C ARG A 178 9.08 -8.29 2.23
N ILE A 179 9.28 -7.97 3.51
CA ILE A 179 10.51 -7.31 3.97
C ILE A 179 11.53 -8.36 4.42
N LEU A 180 12.80 -8.07 4.17
CA LEU A 180 13.94 -8.86 4.62
C LEU A 180 14.61 -8.14 5.79
N ILE A 181 14.85 -8.87 6.87
CA ILE A 181 15.53 -8.37 8.07
C ILE A 181 16.77 -9.21 8.35
N LYS A 182 17.79 -8.56 8.91
CA LYS A 182 19.04 -9.22 9.33
C LYS A 182 19.17 -9.20 10.85
N LEU A 183 19.14 -10.38 11.47
CA LEU A 183 19.31 -10.52 12.91
C LEU A 183 20.76 -10.23 13.34
N PRO A 184 20.99 -9.90 14.63
CA PRO A 184 22.35 -9.75 15.17
C PRO A 184 23.23 -10.99 15.00
N SER A 185 22.63 -12.19 14.90
CA SER A 185 23.34 -13.43 14.59
C SER A 185 23.89 -13.52 13.16
N GLY A 186 23.51 -12.58 12.29
CA GLY A 186 23.81 -12.60 10.86
C GLY A 186 22.79 -13.35 10.00
N THR A 187 21.80 -14.02 10.62
CA THR A 187 20.75 -14.77 9.91
C THR A 187 19.70 -13.84 9.31
N TYR A 188 19.23 -14.18 8.11
CA TYR A 188 18.15 -13.46 7.44
C TYR A 188 16.78 -14.08 7.75
N ARG A 189 15.80 -13.20 8.01
CA ARG A 189 14.39 -13.57 8.13
C ARG A 189 13.53 -12.64 7.30
N SER A 190 12.32 -13.08 6.98
CA SER A 190 11.35 -12.25 6.29
C SER A 190 9.97 -12.31 6.95
N THR A 191 9.18 -11.26 6.71
CA THR A 191 7.76 -11.20 7.07
C THR A 191 7.01 -10.46 5.98
N ASP A 192 5.73 -10.81 5.81
CA ASP A 192 4.82 -10.13 4.90
C ASP A 192 4.15 -8.96 5.62
N VAL A 193 4.15 -7.80 4.97
CA VAL A 193 3.50 -6.57 5.41
C VAL A 193 2.54 -6.17 4.31
N VAL A 194 1.24 -6.20 4.60
CA VAL A 194 0.19 -5.84 3.64
C VAL A 194 -0.28 -4.43 3.94
N MET A 195 -0.06 -3.51 3.03
CA MET A 195 -0.54 -2.13 3.13
C MET A 195 -1.82 -2.00 2.32
N GLU A 196 -2.79 -1.29 2.85
CA GLU A 196 -4.03 -0.93 2.16
C GLU A 196 -4.17 0.60 2.17
N TRP A 197 -4.52 1.16 1.03
CA TRP A 197 -4.83 2.57 0.92
C TRP A 197 -6.17 2.83 1.61
N HIS A 198 -6.17 3.66 2.65
CA HIS A 198 -7.34 3.92 3.46
C HIS A 198 -7.31 5.32 4.03
N ASP A 199 -8.38 6.08 3.82
CA ASP A 199 -8.54 7.46 4.29
C ASP A 199 -7.35 8.38 3.92
N GLY A 200 -6.79 8.19 2.73
CA GLY A 200 -5.75 9.05 2.18
C GLY A 200 -4.35 8.80 2.72
N ASP A 201 -4.08 7.60 3.25
CA ASP A 201 -2.74 7.11 3.58
C ASP A 201 -2.66 5.59 3.51
N TRP A 202 -1.45 5.04 3.57
CA TRP A 202 -1.21 3.59 3.64
C TRP A 202 -1.36 3.07 5.07
N ARG A 203 -2.35 2.21 5.30
CA ARG A 203 -2.59 1.54 6.58
C ARG A 203 -2.08 0.11 6.56
N PHE A 204 -1.50 -0.34 7.67
CA PHE A 204 -1.12 -1.74 7.82
C PHE A 204 -2.40 -2.59 7.97
N TRP A 205 -2.69 -3.38 6.94
CA TRP A 205 -3.77 -4.34 6.90
C TRP A 205 -3.30 -5.68 7.47
N ILE A 206 -3.99 -6.16 8.49
CA ILE A 206 -3.64 -7.39 9.20
C ILE A 206 -4.64 -8.50 8.82
N PRO A 207 -4.18 -9.59 8.19
CA PRO A 207 -5.03 -10.74 7.90
C PRO A 207 -5.50 -11.43 9.18
N SER A 208 -6.51 -12.30 9.07
CA SER A 208 -7.02 -13.08 10.20
C SER A 208 -5.95 -13.95 10.84
N THR A 209 -4.97 -14.40 10.05
CA THR A 209 -3.74 -15.02 10.55
C THR A 209 -2.68 -13.93 10.73
N LEU A 210 -2.15 -13.79 11.94
CA LEU A 210 -1.15 -12.76 12.21
C LEU A 210 0.14 -12.98 11.41
N PRO A 211 0.79 -11.90 10.93
CA PRO A 211 2.09 -11.98 10.29
C PRO A 211 3.12 -12.71 11.17
N SER A 212 3.95 -13.52 10.54
CA SER A 212 4.98 -14.31 11.21
C SER A 212 6.29 -14.23 10.45
N PHE A 213 7.39 -14.49 11.16
CA PHE A 213 8.72 -14.49 10.56
C PHE A 213 9.11 -15.87 10.06
N SER A 214 9.63 -15.92 8.84
CA SER A 214 10.20 -17.11 8.22
C SER A 214 11.69 -16.93 7.96
N SER A 215 12.45 -18.02 7.82
CA SER A 215 13.80 -17.96 7.27
C SER A 215 13.75 -17.43 5.82
N ALA A 216 14.79 -16.72 5.39
CA ALA A 216 14.83 -16.11 4.07
C ALA A 216 16.23 -16.26 3.44
N ASP A 217 16.26 -16.46 2.13
CA ASP A 217 17.46 -16.32 1.31
C ASP A 217 17.56 -14.87 0.82
N PRO A 218 18.61 -14.12 1.16
CA PRO A 218 18.75 -12.72 0.74
C PRO A 218 18.80 -12.53 -0.79
N ASP A 219 19.18 -13.56 -1.56
CA ASP A 219 19.28 -13.46 -3.03
C ASP A 219 17.90 -13.38 -3.72
N GLU A 220 16.82 -13.70 -3.00
CA GLU A 220 15.43 -13.55 -3.49
C GLU A 220 14.89 -12.11 -3.35
N PHE A 221 15.69 -11.18 -2.84
CA PHE A 221 15.25 -9.84 -2.46
C PHE A 221 16.02 -8.74 -3.19
N ILE A 222 15.33 -7.64 -3.46
CA ILE A 222 15.97 -6.38 -3.81
C ILE A 222 16.71 -5.88 -2.56
N THR A 223 18.02 -5.73 -2.66
CA THR A 223 18.83 -5.17 -1.57
C THR A 223 18.46 -3.70 -1.39
N TRP A 224 18.02 -3.35 -0.19
CA TRP A 224 17.59 -1.99 0.16
C TRP A 224 17.55 -1.82 1.68
N GLY A 225 18.44 -0.98 2.19
CA GLY A 225 18.70 -0.79 3.62
C GLY A 225 19.87 0.19 3.82
N SER A 226 20.05 0.67 5.05
CA SER A 226 21.21 1.48 5.47
C SER A 226 22.36 0.62 6.00
#